data_AF-A0A2N1N8K5-F1
#
_entry.id   AF-A0A2N1N8K5-F1
#
_cell.length_a   1.000
_cell.length_b   1.000
_cell.length_c   1.000
_cell.angle_alpha   90.00
_cell.angle_beta   90.00
_cell.angle_gamma   90.00
#
_symmetry.space_group_name_H-M   'P 1'
#
loop_
_entity.id
_entity.type
_entity.pdbx_description
1 polymer ?
#
loop_
_entity_poly.entity_id
_entity_poly.type
_entity_poly.pdbx_seq_one_letter_code
_entity_poly.pdbx_strand_id
1 'polypeptide(L)'
;MIQMNVTTNGINHHRQCPWALTIENCNGVQMFRTFLIIGAILYLMLTLILLTYYIYNSIKQNEKFYKIISWTSLNYMKFWSIIYFSMRCFHCITIIFNLFGDNIIFRDTFFLISWIPGHLLVYIHIVSIFRILPSLLFNQFTETTSRMKTIWIPKGEKQITIIFWAFCIITVLSLTTTSFIAAFIRRSEGFTKKWFFAFSTHVFFQWLYCLINGFLFLYYGRILVKQTKKSIKLTDINNDKGRENFRVFIRKMKMYNFVCSAICFFTAIIVLPSTTLLMYLGLDNLIDIMFCIAVNIIFPILFGMLSYSIITSETQKNNTDEPSFTHQYSTYMQTNSFSNV
;
A
#
# COMPACT_ATOMS: atom_id res chain seq x y z
N MET A 1 -4.20 -8.90 -37.49
CA MET A 1 -3.74 -10.26 -37.84
C MET A 1 -2.34 -10.12 -38.40
N ILE A 2 -1.31 -10.34 -37.58
CA ILE A 2 0.09 -10.31 -38.02
C ILE A 2 0.67 -11.67 -37.64
N GLN A 3 0.81 -12.55 -38.63
CA GLN A 3 1.56 -13.79 -38.50
C GLN A 3 3.06 -13.45 -38.58
N MET A 4 3.83 -13.85 -37.58
CA MET A 4 5.29 -13.89 -37.66
C MET A 4 5.73 -15.34 -37.91
N ASN A 5 6.40 -15.54 -39.05
CA ASN A 5 7.06 -16.78 -39.44
C ASN A 5 8.18 -17.10 -38.45
N VAL A 6 8.18 -18.34 -37.95
CA VAL A 6 9.24 -18.93 -37.15
C VAL A 6 10.08 -19.81 -38.07
N THR A 7 11.31 -19.40 -38.39
CA THR A 7 12.33 -20.30 -38.91
C THR A 7 13.06 -20.96 -37.75
N THR A 8 12.96 -22.28 -37.74
CA THR A 8 13.54 -23.21 -36.78
C THR A 8 15.05 -23.32 -36.95
N ASN A 9 15.80 -23.19 -35.86
CA ASN A 9 17.04 -23.94 -35.64
C ASN A 9 17.20 -24.25 -34.14
N GLY A 10 17.64 -25.49 -33.87
CA GLY A 10 17.34 -26.26 -32.68
C GLY A 10 17.85 -25.73 -31.34
N ILE A 11 16.95 -25.77 -30.36
CA ILE A 11 17.06 -26.30 -28.99
C ILE A 11 15.59 -26.54 -28.60
N ASN A 12 15.26 -27.71 -28.04
CA ASN A 12 13.91 -28.05 -27.58
C ASN A 12 13.47 -27.09 -26.44
N HIS A 13 13.01 -25.91 -26.81
CA HIS A 13 12.26 -25.04 -25.92
C HIS A 13 10.83 -25.57 -25.89
N HIS A 14 10.45 -26.24 -24.79
CA HIS A 14 9.05 -26.21 -24.37
C HIS A 14 8.58 -24.76 -24.52
N ARG A 15 7.52 -24.52 -25.31
CA ARG A 15 6.98 -23.19 -25.59
C ARG A 15 6.56 -22.54 -24.27
N GLN A 16 7.50 -21.91 -23.58
CA GLN A 16 7.25 -21.13 -22.38
C GLN A 16 6.39 -19.95 -22.79
N CYS A 17 5.22 -19.84 -22.18
CA CYS A 17 4.34 -18.72 -22.42
C CYS A 17 5.04 -17.46 -21.89
N PRO A 18 5.12 -16.37 -22.66
CA PRO A 18 5.90 -15.20 -22.29
C PRO A 18 5.36 -14.47 -21.04
N TRP A 19 4.21 -14.88 -20.52
CA TRP A 19 3.47 -14.25 -19.43
C TRP A 19 3.80 -14.97 -18.14
N ALA A 20 4.56 -14.30 -17.28
CA ALA A 20 5.10 -14.84 -16.05
C ALA A 20 4.00 -15.32 -15.10
N LEU A 21 3.80 -16.63 -15.08
CA LEU A 21 3.51 -17.55 -13.98
C LEU A 21 3.59 -18.95 -14.64
N THR A 22 3.81 -19.97 -13.83
CA THR A 22 4.13 -21.36 -14.21
C THR A 22 2.98 -22.06 -14.94
N ILE A 23 2.52 -21.51 -16.06
CA ILE A 23 1.51 -22.11 -16.90
C ILE A 23 2.24 -23.02 -17.89
N GLU A 24 2.34 -24.30 -17.53
CA GLU A 24 2.72 -25.32 -18.49
C GLU A 24 1.69 -25.35 -19.64
N ASN A 25 2.19 -25.41 -20.89
CA ASN A 25 1.38 -25.53 -22.11
C ASN A 25 0.45 -24.35 -22.49
N CYS A 26 0.58 -23.17 -21.87
CA CYS A 26 -0.21 -21.97 -22.20
C CYS A 26 -1.73 -22.12 -22.04
N ASN A 27 -2.17 -23.08 -21.24
CA ASN A 27 -3.57 -23.23 -20.90
C ASN A 27 -4.05 -22.06 -20.03
N GLY A 28 -5.11 -21.36 -20.45
CA GLY A 28 -5.65 -20.23 -19.70
C GLY A 28 -5.00 -18.87 -19.98
N VAL A 29 -4.03 -18.76 -20.91
CA VAL A 29 -3.35 -17.49 -21.25
C VAL A 29 -4.34 -16.37 -21.58
N GLN A 30 -5.44 -16.68 -22.27
CA GLN A 30 -6.47 -15.68 -22.59
C GLN A 30 -7.16 -15.14 -21.33
N MET A 31 -7.40 -15.97 -20.32
CA MET A 31 -7.98 -15.55 -19.05
C MET A 31 -7.01 -14.64 -18.27
N PHE A 32 -5.73 -15.05 -18.13
CA PHE A 32 -4.71 -14.24 -17.47
C PHE A 32 -4.51 -12.88 -18.16
N ARG A 33 -4.48 -12.88 -19.50
CA ARG A 33 -4.39 -11.65 -20.28
C ARG A 33 -5.59 -10.73 -20.06
N THR A 34 -6.80 -11.28 -19.99
CA THR A 34 -8.01 -10.51 -19.68
C THR A 34 -7.92 -9.85 -18.31
N PHE A 35 -7.49 -10.59 -17.27
CA PHE A 35 -7.32 -10.02 -15.93
C PHE A 35 -6.26 -8.93 -15.88
N LEU A 36 -5.15 -9.08 -16.60
CA LEU A 36 -4.13 -8.03 -16.71
C LEU A 36 -4.66 -6.78 -17.41
N ILE A 37 -5.47 -6.93 -18.47
CA ILE A 37 -6.10 -5.79 -19.17
C ILE A 37 -7.05 -5.05 -18.22
N ILE A 38 -7.91 -5.79 -17.52
CA ILE A 38 -8.82 -5.21 -16.51
C ILE A 38 -8.01 -4.47 -15.44
N GLY A 39 -6.95 -5.08 -14.92
CA GLY A 39 -6.07 -4.46 -13.94
C GLY A 39 -5.39 -3.20 -14.45
N ALA A 40 -4.86 -3.21 -15.68
CA ALA A 40 -4.26 -2.04 -16.31
C ALA A 40 -5.26 -0.87 -16.39
N ILE A 41 -6.51 -1.15 -16.81
CA ILE A 41 -7.57 -0.14 -16.88
C ILE A 41 -7.89 0.41 -15.49
N LEU A 42 -8.09 -0.46 -14.49
CA LEU A 42 -8.39 -0.04 -13.12
C LEU A 42 -7.27 0.82 -12.52
N TYR A 43 -6.01 0.38 -12.65
CA TYR A 43 -4.87 1.14 -12.16
C TYR A 43 -4.70 2.47 -12.89
N LEU A 44 -4.89 2.50 -14.21
CA LEU A 44 -4.84 3.74 -14.99
C LEU A 44 -5.93 4.72 -14.55
N MET A 45 -7.17 4.26 -14.40
CA MET A 45 -8.28 5.10 -13.94
C MET A 45 -7.99 5.68 -12.55
N LEU A 46 -7.52 4.87 -11.61
CA LEU A 46 -7.18 5.34 -10.26
C LEU A 46 -6.03 6.36 -10.26
N THR A 47 -5.00 6.14 -11.06
CA THR A 47 -3.91 7.12 -11.25
C THR A 47 -4.45 8.43 -11.78
N LEU A 48 -5.28 8.41 -12.82
CA LEU A 48 -5.84 9.62 -13.43
C LEU A 48 -6.76 10.37 -12.46
N ILE A 49 -7.64 9.68 -11.74
CA ILE A 49 -8.52 10.30 -10.73
C ILE A 49 -7.69 11.02 -9.66
N LEU A 50 -6.66 10.36 -9.12
CA LEU A 50 -5.81 10.93 -8.09
C LEU A 50 -4.97 12.10 -8.60
N LEU A 51 -4.40 11.97 -9.80
CA LEU A 51 -3.60 13.03 -10.41
C LEU A 51 -4.46 14.27 -10.69
N THR A 52 -5.65 14.08 -11.25
CA THR A 52 -6.58 15.17 -11.54
C THR A 52 -7.01 15.88 -10.26
N TYR A 53 -7.34 15.11 -9.22
CA TYR A 53 -7.67 15.67 -7.90
C TYR A 53 -6.50 16.45 -7.29
N TYR A 54 -5.29 15.88 -7.38
CA TYR A 54 -4.08 16.51 -6.84
C TYR A 54 -3.75 17.83 -7.56
N ILE A 55 -3.83 17.85 -8.89
CA ILE A 55 -3.64 19.07 -9.70
C ILE A 55 -4.70 20.11 -9.35
N TYR A 56 -5.98 19.71 -9.31
CA TYR A 56 -7.08 20.61 -8.95
C TYR A 56 -6.86 21.25 -7.56
N ASN A 57 -6.51 20.44 -6.56
CA ASN A 57 -6.29 20.92 -5.20
C ASN A 57 -5.05 21.83 -5.11
N SER A 58 -3.98 21.49 -5.83
CA SER A 58 -2.77 22.32 -5.88
C SER A 58 -3.02 23.69 -6.51
N ILE A 59 -3.81 23.75 -7.58
CA ILE A 59 -4.24 25.01 -8.21
C ILE A 59 -5.11 25.81 -7.24
N LYS A 60 -6.11 25.17 -6.62
CA LYS A 60 -7.04 25.83 -5.70
C LYS A 60 -6.35 26.39 -4.45
N GLN A 61 -5.39 25.66 -3.89
CA GLN A 61 -4.70 26.03 -2.65
C GLN A 61 -3.44 26.89 -2.89
N ASN A 62 -3.07 27.16 -4.15
CA ASN A 62 -1.84 27.87 -4.50
C ASN A 62 -0.57 27.24 -3.85
N GLU A 63 -0.62 25.93 -3.57
CA GLU A 63 0.51 25.21 -2.96
C GLU A 63 1.65 25.11 -3.98
N LYS A 64 2.83 25.60 -3.62
CA LYS A 64 4.01 25.56 -4.48
C LYS A 64 4.61 24.15 -4.50
N PHE A 65 4.57 23.52 -5.68
CA PHE A 65 5.03 22.14 -5.94
C PHE A 65 6.44 21.79 -5.43
N TYR A 66 7.36 22.76 -5.37
CA TYR A 66 8.79 22.50 -5.12
C TYR A 66 9.18 22.36 -3.64
N LYS A 67 8.27 22.63 -2.68
CA LYS A 67 8.57 22.48 -1.24
C LYS A 67 8.15 21.10 -0.71
N ILE A 68 8.69 20.03 -1.30
CA ILE A 68 8.43 18.64 -0.88
C ILE A 68 8.74 18.44 0.63
N ILE A 69 9.76 19.12 1.13
CA ILE A 69 10.21 19.04 2.53
C ILE A 69 9.13 19.50 3.53
N SER A 70 8.25 20.41 3.14
CA SER A 70 7.15 20.90 3.98
C SER A 70 5.83 20.16 3.75
N TRP A 71 5.83 19.06 3.02
CA TRP A 71 4.61 18.31 2.77
C TRP A 71 4.08 17.64 4.03
N THR A 72 2.76 17.64 4.09
CA THR A 72 1.97 17.05 5.15
C THR A 72 1.90 15.55 4.93
N SER A 73 1.70 14.76 5.98
CA SER A 73 1.63 13.29 5.86
C SER A 73 0.60 12.83 4.82
N LEU A 74 -0.51 13.57 4.68
CA LEU A 74 -1.54 13.35 3.68
C LEU A 74 -1.05 13.56 2.24
N ASN A 75 -0.26 14.60 1.98
CA ASN A 75 0.32 14.84 0.66
C ASN A 75 1.34 13.76 0.29
N TYR A 76 2.12 13.26 1.25
CA TYR A 76 2.99 12.10 1.04
C TYR A 76 2.19 10.82 0.72
N MET A 77 1.09 10.56 1.43
CA MET A 77 0.24 9.40 1.12
C MET A 77 -0.33 9.47 -0.30
N LYS A 78 -0.82 10.63 -0.75
CA LYS A 78 -1.30 10.82 -2.13
C LYS A 78 -0.20 10.58 -3.16
N PHE A 79 0.98 11.13 -2.93
CA PHE A 79 2.12 10.97 -3.83
C PHE A 79 2.51 9.50 -3.99
N TRP A 80 2.66 8.76 -2.89
CA TRP A 80 2.98 7.33 -2.95
C TRP A 80 1.85 6.48 -3.53
N SER A 81 0.57 6.84 -3.34
CA SER A 81 -0.56 6.22 -4.05
C SER A 81 -0.43 6.37 -5.57
N ILE A 82 -0.12 7.59 -6.05
CA ILE A 82 0.03 7.85 -7.49
C ILE A 82 1.18 7.02 -8.07
N ILE A 83 2.33 6.97 -7.38
CA ILE A 83 3.47 6.15 -7.80
C ILE A 83 3.09 4.68 -7.83
N TYR A 84 2.44 4.17 -6.78
CA TYR A 84 2.00 2.78 -6.70
C TYR A 84 1.14 2.40 -7.90
N PHE A 85 0.04 3.13 -8.13
CA PHE A 85 -0.87 2.81 -9.23
C PHE A 85 -0.22 2.97 -10.61
N SER A 86 0.66 3.96 -10.78
CA SER A 86 1.41 4.16 -12.03
C SER A 86 2.37 2.99 -12.31
N MET A 87 3.14 2.56 -11.32
CA MET A 87 4.05 1.42 -11.46
C MET A 87 3.31 0.11 -11.74
N ARG A 88 2.18 -0.13 -11.06
CA ARG A 88 1.34 -1.31 -11.30
C ARG A 88 0.71 -1.30 -12.69
N CYS A 89 0.22 -0.15 -13.15
CA CYS A 89 -0.28 0.03 -14.51
C CYS A 89 0.83 -0.26 -15.55
N PHE A 90 2.00 0.35 -15.39
CA PHE A 90 3.14 0.14 -16.29
C PHE A 90 3.58 -1.32 -16.32
N HIS A 91 3.58 -2.01 -15.16
CA HIS A 91 3.85 -3.44 -15.10
C HIS A 91 2.84 -4.23 -15.94
N CYS A 92 1.54 -3.98 -15.77
CA CYS A 92 0.50 -4.68 -16.53
C CYS A 92 0.67 -4.46 -18.04
N ILE A 93 0.93 -3.22 -18.48
CA ILE A 93 1.20 -2.86 -19.89
C ILE A 93 2.45 -3.59 -20.40
N THR A 94 3.53 -3.58 -19.63
CA THR A 94 4.79 -4.27 -19.94
C THR A 94 4.54 -5.74 -20.20
N ILE A 95 3.75 -6.38 -19.33
CA ILE A 95 3.37 -7.77 -19.52
C ILE A 95 2.49 -7.89 -20.77
N ILE A 96 1.34 -7.21 -20.88
CA ILE A 96 0.34 -7.32 -21.98
C ILE A 96 0.93 -7.16 -23.39
N PHE A 97 1.87 -6.23 -23.57
CA PHE A 97 2.52 -5.97 -24.86
C PHE A 97 3.85 -6.72 -25.01
N ASN A 98 4.24 -7.54 -24.03
CA ASN A 98 5.52 -8.22 -23.96
C ASN A 98 6.72 -7.26 -24.16
N LEU A 99 6.63 -6.07 -23.57
CA LEU A 99 7.72 -5.11 -23.58
C LEU A 99 8.87 -5.70 -22.74
N PHE A 100 10.11 -5.49 -23.19
CA PHE A 100 11.30 -6.01 -22.52
C PHE A 100 11.33 -7.54 -22.37
N GLY A 101 10.74 -8.29 -23.32
CA GLY A 101 10.70 -9.75 -23.29
C GLY A 101 12.08 -10.41 -23.11
N ASP A 102 13.12 -9.83 -23.74
CA ASP A 102 14.49 -10.33 -23.64
C ASP A 102 15.19 -9.99 -22.31
N ASN A 103 14.69 -8.97 -21.61
CA ASN A 103 15.21 -8.50 -20.33
C ASN A 103 14.37 -9.03 -19.16
N ILE A 104 14.37 -10.36 -18.99
CA ILE A 104 13.64 -11.06 -17.92
C ILE A 104 13.98 -10.50 -16.53
N ILE A 105 15.25 -10.16 -16.30
CA ILE A 105 15.71 -9.60 -15.02
C ILE A 105 14.97 -8.31 -14.69
N PHE A 106 14.87 -7.40 -15.66
CA PHE A 106 14.18 -6.13 -15.50
C PHE A 106 12.69 -6.35 -15.21
N ARG A 107 12.04 -7.21 -15.98
CA ARG A 107 10.59 -7.43 -15.90
C ARG A 107 10.16 -8.00 -14.54
N ASP A 108 10.87 -9.01 -14.06
CA ASP A 108 10.58 -9.67 -12.79
C ASP A 108 10.95 -8.78 -11.61
N THR A 109 12.10 -8.12 -11.68
CA THR A 109 12.51 -7.17 -10.63
C THR A 109 11.53 -6.00 -10.55
N PHE A 110 11.07 -5.47 -11.68
CA PHE A 110 10.10 -4.38 -11.73
C PHE A 110 8.74 -4.79 -11.14
N PHE A 111 8.26 -5.99 -11.44
CA PHE A 111 7.02 -6.53 -10.83
C PHE A 111 7.09 -6.46 -9.31
N LEU A 112 8.18 -6.95 -8.73
CA LEU A 112 8.33 -7.08 -7.30
C LEU A 112 8.63 -5.74 -6.61
N ILE A 113 9.44 -4.87 -7.25
CA ILE A 113 9.71 -3.50 -6.76
C ILE A 113 8.45 -2.62 -6.78
N SER A 114 7.53 -2.83 -7.72
CA SER A 114 6.30 -2.03 -7.85
C SER A 114 5.40 -2.07 -6.60
N TRP A 115 5.63 -2.99 -5.67
CA TRP A 115 4.91 -3.10 -4.39
C TRP A 115 5.46 -2.16 -3.30
N ILE A 116 6.71 -1.71 -3.41
CA ILE A 116 7.38 -0.87 -2.40
C ILE A 116 6.59 0.43 -2.12
N PRO A 117 6.12 1.20 -3.12
CA PRO A 117 5.29 2.38 -2.89
C PRO A 117 4.04 2.10 -2.02
N GLY A 118 3.43 0.93 -2.15
CA GLY A 118 2.28 0.52 -1.34
C GLY A 118 2.62 0.34 0.14
N HIS A 119 3.79 -0.22 0.45
CA HIS A 119 4.29 -0.33 1.83
C HIS A 119 4.66 1.03 2.42
N LEU A 120 5.28 1.91 1.62
CA LEU A 120 5.64 3.25 2.08
C LEU A 120 4.40 4.06 2.47
N LEU A 121 3.32 3.97 1.69
CA LEU A 121 2.03 4.54 2.04
C LEU A 121 1.53 4.05 3.41
N VAL A 122 1.59 2.74 3.63
CA VAL A 122 1.19 2.12 4.91
C VAL A 122 2.03 2.63 6.07
N TYR A 123 3.35 2.70 5.91
CA TYR A 123 4.26 3.19 6.95
C TYR A 123 4.02 4.66 7.28
N ILE A 124 3.78 5.51 6.27
CA ILE A 124 3.45 6.93 6.50
C ILE A 124 2.19 7.06 7.36
N HIS A 125 1.17 6.25 7.09
CA HIS A 125 -0.06 6.28 7.91
C HIS A 125 0.20 5.81 9.35
N ILE A 126 0.98 4.74 9.55
CA ILE A 126 1.35 4.26 10.89
C ILE A 126 2.12 5.33 11.68
N VAL A 127 3.06 6.02 11.03
CA VAL A 127 3.80 7.14 11.64
C VAL A 127 2.87 8.26 12.04
N SER A 128 1.90 8.63 11.19
CA SER A 128 0.88 9.62 11.53
C SER A 128 0.10 9.22 12.78
N ILE A 129 -0.25 7.93 12.94
CA ILE A 129 -0.88 7.42 14.17
C ILE A 129 0.04 7.62 15.38
N PHE A 130 1.32 7.25 15.27
CA PHE A 130 2.28 7.39 16.38
C PHE A 130 2.59 8.84 16.75
N ARG A 131 2.53 9.77 15.81
CA ARG A 131 2.70 11.21 16.10
C ARG A 131 1.50 11.80 16.83
N ILE A 132 0.29 11.34 16.53
CA ILE A 132 -0.94 11.90 17.12
C ILE A 132 -1.27 11.27 18.48
N LEU A 133 -0.89 10.01 18.69
CA LEU A 133 -1.26 9.30 19.90
C LEU A 133 -0.72 9.92 21.22
N PRO A 134 0.53 10.42 21.30
CA PRO A 134 1.05 11.07 22.50
C PRO A 134 0.26 12.31 22.94
N SER A 135 -0.16 13.17 22.01
CA SER A 135 -0.90 14.40 22.34
C SER A 135 -2.29 14.10 22.89
N LEU A 136 -2.96 13.06 22.36
CA LEU A 136 -4.25 12.60 22.87
C LEU A 136 -4.17 11.95 24.25
N LEU A 137 -3.01 11.37 24.60
CA LEU A 137 -2.74 10.81 25.92
C LEU A 137 -2.37 11.89 26.93
N PHE A 138 -1.67 12.93 26.51
CA PHE A 138 -1.27 14.01 27.41
C PHE A 138 -2.48 14.77 27.98
N ASN A 139 -3.54 14.92 27.19
CA ASN A 139 -4.82 15.50 27.61
C ASN A 139 -5.62 14.63 28.63
N GLN A 140 -5.12 13.46 29.04
CA GLN A 140 -5.75 12.59 30.05
C GLN A 140 -5.06 12.60 31.41
N PHE A 141 -3.89 13.23 31.56
CA PHE A 141 -3.18 13.27 32.85
C PHE A 141 -3.88 14.10 33.94
N THR A 142 -5.03 14.71 33.64
CA THR A 142 -5.89 15.42 34.60
C THR A 142 -6.93 14.53 35.29
N GLU A 143 -7.20 13.29 34.83
CA GLU A 143 -8.10 12.36 35.54
C GLU A 143 -7.30 11.32 36.35
N THR A 144 -7.28 11.50 37.67
CA THR A 144 -6.52 10.76 38.69
C THR A 144 -6.96 9.31 38.95
N THR A 145 -7.64 8.66 38.02
CA THR A 145 -8.12 7.28 38.24
C THR A 145 -8.15 6.46 36.95
N SER A 146 -7.09 5.70 36.68
CA SER A 146 -7.19 4.30 36.25
C SER A 146 -5.79 3.72 36.04
N ARG A 147 -5.61 2.44 36.39
CA ARG A 147 -4.43 1.64 36.04
C ARG A 147 -4.18 1.73 34.52
N MET A 148 -3.33 2.65 34.08
CA MET A 148 -2.91 2.72 32.69
C MET A 148 -2.02 1.50 32.44
N LYS A 149 -2.52 0.52 31.67
CA LYS A 149 -1.63 -0.42 30.98
C LYS A 149 -0.64 0.45 30.20
N THR A 150 0.65 0.30 30.45
CA THR A 150 1.72 1.00 29.75
C THR A 150 1.67 0.60 28.28
N ILE A 151 0.94 1.38 27.48
CA ILE A 151 0.96 1.26 26.03
C ILE A 151 2.35 1.69 25.60
N TRP A 152 3.09 0.82 24.91
CA TRP A 152 4.37 1.19 24.34
C TRP A 152 4.13 2.20 23.22
N ILE A 153 4.70 3.38 23.36
CA ILE A 153 4.66 4.45 22.36
C ILE A 153 6.10 4.97 22.26
N PRO A 154 6.66 5.12 21.04
CA PRO A 154 8.00 5.67 20.89
C PRO A 154 8.10 7.04 21.57
N LYS A 155 9.20 7.28 22.29
CA LYS A 155 9.43 8.52 23.03
C LYS A 155 9.93 9.59 22.07
N GLY A 156 9.03 10.51 21.70
CA GLY A 156 9.36 11.71 20.92
C GLY A 156 9.56 11.49 19.42
N GLU A 157 9.54 12.60 18.68
CA GLU A 157 9.59 12.65 17.20
C GLU A 157 10.85 11.99 16.61
N LYS A 158 12.00 12.15 17.27
CA LYS A 158 13.28 11.54 16.81
C LYS A 158 13.20 10.02 16.77
N GLN A 159 12.65 9.39 17.81
CA GLN A 159 12.56 7.93 17.88
C GLN A 159 11.56 7.38 16.84
N ILE A 160 10.42 8.06 16.66
CA ILE A 160 9.42 7.69 15.63
C ILE A 160 10.07 7.73 14.24
N THR A 161 10.83 8.79 13.95
CA THR A 161 11.46 9.00 12.65
C THR A 161 12.56 7.97 12.37
N ILE A 162 13.38 7.63 13.37
CA ILE A 162 14.41 6.58 13.25
C ILE A 162 13.77 5.22 12.97
N ILE A 163 12.73 4.87 13.72
CA ILE A 163 12.01 3.60 13.54
C ILE A 163 11.39 3.54 12.14
N PHE A 164 10.75 4.61 11.68
CA PHE A 164 10.18 4.70 10.34
C PHE A 164 11.22 4.45 9.25
N TRP A 165 12.34 5.19 9.28
CA TRP A 165 13.39 5.02 8.27
C TRP A 165 14.03 3.64 8.31
N ALA A 166 14.22 3.07 9.50
CA ALA A 166 14.71 1.69 9.64
C ALA A 166 13.76 0.69 8.96
N PHE A 167 12.45 0.78 9.21
CA PHE A 167 11.46 -0.09 8.54
C PHE A 167 11.45 0.11 7.03
N CYS A 168 11.50 1.36 6.55
CA CYS A 168 11.56 1.67 5.12
C CYS A 168 12.81 1.07 4.47
N ILE A 169 13.99 1.31 5.04
CA ILE A 169 15.28 0.81 4.51
C ILE A 169 15.29 -0.72 4.49
N ILE A 170 14.89 -1.36 5.59
CA ILE A 170 14.85 -2.82 5.68
C ILE A 170 13.90 -3.41 4.64
N THR A 171 12.71 -2.81 4.46
CA THR A 171 11.72 -3.26 3.47
C THR A 171 12.22 -3.10 2.04
N VAL A 172 12.82 -1.96 1.73
CA VAL A 172 13.36 -1.70 0.39
C VAL A 172 14.51 -2.67 0.09
N LEU A 173 15.46 -2.82 1.01
CA LEU A 173 16.61 -3.70 0.82
C LEU A 173 16.19 -5.17 0.71
N SER A 174 15.32 -5.67 1.60
CA SER A 174 14.89 -7.08 1.55
C SER A 174 14.10 -7.40 0.28
N LEU A 175 13.16 -6.55 -0.12
CA LEU A 175 12.35 -6.78 -1.30
C LEU A 175 13.19 -6.65 -2.58
N THR A 176 14.04 -5.62 -2.70
CA THR A 176 14.89 -5.44 -3.89
C THR A 176 15.91 -6.56 -4.07
N THR A 177 16.62 -6.95 -3.00
CA THR A 177 17.63 -8.01 -3.07
C THR A 177 17.02 -9.36 -3.42
N THR A 178 15.93 -9.76 -2.75
CA THR A 178 15.23 -11.02 -3.06
C THR A 178 14.63 -11.03 -4.46
N SER A 179 14.15 -9.88 -4.94
CA SER A 179 13.65 -9.73 -6.32
C SER A 179 14.75 -9.95 -7.34
N PHE A 180 15.90 -9.32 -7.14
CA PHE A 180 17.02 -9.41 -8.07
C PHE A 180 17.59 -10.84 -8.10
N ILE A 181 17.71 -11.49 -6.94
CA ILE A 181 18.17 -12.88 -6.85
C ILE A 181 17.20 -13.82 -7.59
N ALA A 182 15.89 -13.69 -7.37
CA ALA A 182 14.89 -14.50 -8.06
C ALA A 182 14.94 -14.28 -9.58
N ALA A 183 15.04 -13.03 -10.02
CA ALA A 183 15.11 -12.68 -11.43
C ALA A 183 16.40 -13.16 -12.11
N PHE A 184 17.54 -13.10 -11.41
CA PHE A 184 18.82 -13.60 -11.88
C PHE A 184 18.79 -15.12 -12.07
N ILE A 185 18.31 -15.87 -11.06
CA ILE A 185 18.20 -17.33 -11.15
C ILE A 185 17.27 -17.74 -12.30
N ARG A 186 16.15 -17.02 -12.50
CA ARG A 186 15.25 -17.28 -13.63
C ARG A 186 15.96 -17.13 -14.97
N ARG A 187 16.80 -16.09 -15.11
CA ARG A 187 17.53 -15.82 -16.36
C ARG A 187 18.60 -16.87 -16.64
N SER A 188 19.32 -17.32 -15.61
CA SER A 188 20.44 -18.25 -15.76
C SER A 188 20.01 -19.71 -15.86
N GLU A 189 19.03 -20.13 -15.06
CA GLU A 189 18.67 -21.55 -14.90
C GLU A 189 17.20 -21.85 -15.27
N GLY A 190 16.35 -20.83 -15.49
CA GLY A 190 14.92 -21.00 -15.72
C GLY A 190 14.13 -21.25 -14.43
N PHE A 191 12.97 -21.93 -14.55
CA PHE A 191 12.10 -22.27 -13.42
C PHE A 191 12.62 -23.51 -12.67
N THR A 192 13.64 -23.32 -11.83
CA THR A 192 14.23 -24.39 -11.02
C THR A 192 13.77 -24.35 -9.56
N LYS A 193 14.06 -25.40 -8.78
CA LYS A 193 13.86 -25.40 -7.32
C LYS A 193 14.53 -24.20 -6.64
N LYS A 194 15.68 -23.74 -7.14
CA LYS A 194 16.37 -22.55 -6.63
C LYS A 194 15.58 -21.28 -6.88
N TRP A 195 14.97 -21.15 -8.07
CA TRP A 195 14.08 -20.03 -8.38
C TRP A 195 12.89 -20.00 -7.44
N PHE A 196 12.22 -21.15 -7.24
CA PHE A 196 11.10 -21.26 -6.31
C PHE A 196 11.49 -20.88 -4.88
N PHE A 197 12.66 -21.30 -4.41
CA PHE A 197 13.17 -20.90 -3.09
C PHE A 197 13.39 -19.38 -2.98
N ALA A 198 14.04 -18.76 -3.98
CA ALA A 198 14.26 -17.32 -4.00
C ALA A 198 12.96 -16.52 -4.06
N PHE A 199 12.01 -16.94 -4.92
CA PHE A 199 10.69 -16.35 -5.01
C PHE A 199 9.90 -16.50 -3.71
N SER A 200 9.91 -17.69 -3.11
CA SER A 200 9.25 -17.95 -1.81
C SER A 200 9.83 -17.08 -0.70
N THR A 201 11.14 -16.82 -0.72
CA THR A 201 11.80 -15.91 0.23
C THR A 201 11.30 -14.48 0.07
N HIS A 202 11.15 -13.99 -1.16
CA HIS A 202 10.57 -12.67 -1.43
C HIS A 202 9.13 -12.57 -0.88
N VAL A 203 8.31 -13.56 -1.21
CA VAL A 203 6.90 -13.64 -0.82
C VAL A 203 6.77 -13.79 0.71
N PHE A 204 7.71 -14.46 1.38
CA PHE A 204 7.78 -14.54 2.84
C PHE A 204 8.05 -13.18 3.50
N PHE A 205 9.00 -12.39 2.99
CA PHE A 205 9.22 -11.02 3.50
C PHE A 205 7.98 -10.15 3.31
N GLN A 206 7.34 -10.24 2.14
CA GLN A 206 6.08 -9.56 1.86
C GLN A 206 4.99 -9.93 2.88
N TRP A 207 4.84 -11.22 3.16
CA TRP A 207 3.91 -11.74 4.16
C TRP A 207 4.20 -11.17 5.56
N LEU A 208 5.46 -11.19 5.99
CA LEU A 208 5.88 -10.72 7.30
C LEU A 208 5.56 -9.22 7.48
N TYR A 209 5.85 -8.38 6.47
CA TYR A 209 5.54 -6.95 6.53
C TYR A 209 4.04 -6.69 6.60
N CYS A 210 3.25 -7.38 5.77
CA CYS A 210 1.79 -7.27 5.81
C CYS A 210 1.22 -7.71 7.17
N LEU A 211 1.73 -8.79 7.75
CA LEU A 211 1.28 -9.27 9.06
C LEU A 211 1.58 -8.26 10.17
N ILE A 212 2.82 -7.77 10.25
CA ILE A 212 3.23 -6.76 11.24
C ILE A 212 2.37 -5.51 11.11
N ASN A 213 2.24 -4.97 9.89
CA ASN A 213 1.43 -3.77 9.63
C ASN A 213 -0.06 -3.97 9.95
N GLY A 214 -0.60 -5.15 9.66
CA GLY A 214 -1.98 -5.51 9.99
C GLY A 214 -2.25 -5.46 11.49
N PHE A 215 -1.35 -6.03 12.31
CA PHE A 215 -1.45 -5.95 13.77
C PHE A 215 -1.26 -4.53 14.29
N LEU A 216 -0.31 -3.76 13.74
CA LEU A 216 -0.11 -2.36 14.11
C LEU A 216 -1.38 -1.53 13.87
N PHE A 217 -2.05 -1.71 12.74
CA PHE A 217 -3.31 -1.00 12.46
C PHE A 217 -4.46 -1.41 13.36
N LEU A 218 -4.63 -2.71 13.64
CA LEU A 218 -5.67 -3.15 14.57
C LEU A 218 -5.43 -2.61 15.97
N TYR A 219 -4.20 -2.73 16.46
CA TYR A 219 -3.87 -2.36 17.83
C TYR A 219 -3.88 -0.85 18.02
N TYR A 220 -3.00 -0.13 17.30
CA TYR A 220 -2.87 1.31 17.46
C TYR A 220 -4.05 2.07 16.87
N GLY A 221 -4.68 1.58 15.80
CA GLY A 221 -5.88 2.20 15.25
C GLY A 221 -7.08 2.13 16.21
N ARG A 222 -7.25 1.04 16.97
CA ARG A 222 -8.29 0.94 18.02
C ARG A 222 -7.99 1.87 19.20
N ILE A 223 -6.74 1.92 19.64
CA ILE A 223 -6.32 2.81 20.73
C ILE A 223 -6.57 4.26 20.32
N LEU A 224 -6.15 4.64 19.12
CA LEU A 224 -6.33 5.99 18.58
C LEU A 224 -7.81 6.41 18.63
N VAL A 225 -8.70 5.58 18.07
CA VAL A 225 -10.16 5.83 18.10
C VAL A 225 -10.70 5.94 19.52
N LYS A 226 -10.23 5.10 20.46
CA LYS A 226 -10.64 5.14 21.86
C LYS A 226 -10.21 6.45 22.53
N GLN A 227 -8.99 6.91 22.26
CA GLN A 227 -8.46 8.14 22.84
C GLN A 227 -9.10 9.39 22.22
N THR A 228 -9.32 9.42 20.90
CA THR A 228 -10.06 10.51 20.25
C THR A 228 -11.47 10.64 20.81
N LYS A 229 -12.17 9.52 21.07
CA LYS A 229 -13.49 9.54 21.71
C LYS A 229 -13.46 10.12 23.13
N LYS A 230 -12.45 9.74 23.92
CA LYS A 230 -12.30 10.21 25.31
C LYS A 230 -11.92 11.68 25.38
N SER A 231 -10.95 12.13 24.59
CA SER A 231 -10.51 13.53 24.53
C SER A 231 -11.67 14.48 24.25
N ILE A 232 -12.70 14.03 23.55
CA ILE A 232 -13.82 14.88 23.13
C ILE A 232 -15.01 14.81 24.08
N LYS A 233 -15.15 13.72 24.84
CA LYS A 233 -16.04 13.72 26.01
C LYS A 233 -15.62 14.79 27.02
N LEU A 234 -14.32 15.12 27.06
CA LEU A 234 -13.74 16.11 27.97
C LEU A 234 -13.87 17.56 27.48
N THR A 235 -14.05 17.82 26.18
CA THR A 235 -14.13 19.18 25.61
C THR A 235 -15.55 19.72 25.44
N ASP A 236 -16.54 19.07 26.04
CA ASP A 236 -17.95 19.50 26.18
C ASP A 236 -18.51 20.30 24.98
N ILE A 237 -18.53 19.67 23.80
CA ILE A 237 -19.12 20.28 22.59
C ILE A 237 -20.64 20.32 22.75
N ASN A 238 -21.13 21.45 23.24
CA ASN A 238 -22.56 21.76 23.45
C ASN A 238 -23.37 22.02 22.17
N ASN A 239 -22.74 21.95 21.00
CA ASN A 239 -23.40 22.25 19.71
C ASN A 239 -23.66 20.96 18.90
N ASP A 240 -24.92 20.68 18.56
CA ASP A 240 -25.34 19.41 17.91
C ASP A 240 -24.66 19.18 16.55
N LYS A 241 -24.46 20.25 15.77
CA LYS A 241 -23.75 20.22 14.48
C LYS A 241 -22.27 19.83 14.63
N GLY A 242 -21.63 20.30 15.70
CA GLY A 242 -20.24 19.91 16.03
C GLY A 242 -20.15 18.44 16.45
N ARG A 243 -21.14 17.95 17.20
CA ARG A 243 -21.24 16.55 17.62
C ARG A 243 -21.49 15.60 16.45
N GLU A 244 -22.26 16.01 15.45
CA GLU A 244 -22.50 15.24 14.23
C GLU A 244 -21.26 15.17 13.33
N ASN A 245 -20.63 16.32 13.02
CA ASN A 245 -19.37 16.38 12.28
C ASN A 245 -18.29 15.50 12.92
N PHE A 246 -18.24 15.47 14.24
CA PHE A 246 -17.32 14.61 14.99
C PHE A 246 -17.65 13.11 14.89
N ARG A 247 -18.93 12.72 14.96
CA ARG A 247 -19.34 11.33 14.75
C ARG A 247 -18.92 10.84 13.37
N VAL A 248 -19.09 11.68 12.35
CA VAL A 248 -18.62 11.40 10.98
C VAL A 248 -17.10 11.25 10.96
N PHE A 249 -16.36 12.14 11.64
CA PHE A 249 -14.89 12.06 11.72
C PHE A 249 -14.39 10.76 12.37
N ILE A 250 -14.91 10.34 13.52
CA ILE A 250 -14.53 9.06 14.14
C ILE A 250 -14.86 7.89 13.22
N ARG A 251 -16.01 7.93 12.55
CA ARG A 251 -16.44 6.87 11.64
C ARG A 251 -15.46 6.74 10.47
N LYS A 252 -15.01 7.86 9.89
CA LYS A 252 -13.97 7.90 8.85
C LYS A 252 -12.65 7.30 9.34
N MET A 253 -12.16 7.73 10.50
CA MET A 253 -10.93 7.20 11.08
C MET A 253 -10.99 5.68 11.33
N LYS A 254 -12.11 5.19 11.88
CA LYS A 254 -12.34 3.76 12.08
C LYS A 254 -12.33 3.00 10.77
N MET A 255 -13.05 3.50 9.77
CA MET A 255 -13.14 2.88 8.45
C MET A 255 -11.75 2.81 7.79
N TYR A 256 -10.98 3.90 7.85
CA TYR A 256 -9.64 3.93 7.29
C TYR A 256 -8.70 2.91 7.94
N ASN A 257 -8.63 2.88 9.28
CA ASN A 257 -7.79 1.91 9.99
C ASN A 257 -8.25 0.45 9.75
N PHE A 258 -9.55 0.22 9.62
CA PHE A 258 -10.10 -1.09 9.29
C PHE A 258 -9.74 -1.50 7.85
N VAL A 259 -9.87 -0.61 6.86
CA VAL A 259 -9.53 -0.90 5.46
C VAL A 259 -8.03 -1.17 5.33
N CYS A 260 -7.16 -0.37 5.94
CA CYS A 260 -5.71 -0.63 5.94
C CYS A 260 -5.36 -1.99 6.55
N SER A 261 -5.98 -2.32 7.69
CA SER A 261 -5.81 -3.61 8.35
C SER A 261 -6.31 -4.77 7.49
N ALA A 262 -7.51 -4.63 6.91
CA ALA A 262 -8.11 -5.63 6.05
C ALA A 262 -7.25 -5.90 4.81
N ILE A 263 -6.72 -4.86 4.16
CA ILE A 263 -5.76 -4.99 3.06
C ILE A 263 -4.54 -5.79 3.52
N CYS A 264 -3.92 -5.41 4.64
CA CYS A 264 -2.74 -6.09 5.16
C CYS A 264 -2.98 -7.57 5.45
N PHE A 265 -4.07 -7.93 6.15
CA PHE A 265 -4.40 -9.32 6.43
C PHE A 265 -4.82 -10.10 5.19
N PHE A 266 -5.59 -9.49 4.30
CA PHE A 266 -5.99 -10.14 3.04
C PHE A 266 -4.77 -10.46 2.18
N THR A 267 -3.82 -9.52 2.05
CA THR A 267 -2.54 -9.77 1.39
C THR A 267 -1.78 -10.90 2.07
N ALA A 268 -1.67 -10.90 3.41
CA ALA A 268 -0.98 -11.96 4.14
C ALA A 268 -1.64 -13.34 3.91
N ILE A 269 -2.97 -13.42 3.86
CA ILE A 269 -3.71 -14.67 3.62
C ILE A 269 -3.53 -15.17 2.20
N ILE A 270 -3.38 -14.30 1.19
CA ILE A 270 -3.14 -14.73 -0.20
C ILE A 270 -1.69 -15.15 -0.45
N VAL A 271 -0.76 -14.44 0.19
CA VAL A 271 0.69 -14.58 0.00
C VAL A 271 1.23 -15.82 0.73
N LEU A 272 0.63 -16.26 1.84
CA LEU A 272 1.07 -17.45 2.58
C LEU A 272 0.82 -18.76 1.79
N PRO A 273 -0.37 -19.03 1.23
CA PRO A 273 -0.62 -20.18 0.37
C PRO A 273 0.30 -20.22 -0.85
N SER A 274 0.61 -19.06 -1.46
CA SER A 274 1.49 -19.01 -2.63
C SER A 274 2.95 -19.31 -2.31
N THR A 275 3.39 -19.35 -1.05
CA THR A 275 4.74 -19.85 -0.68
C THR A 275 4.76 -21.34 -0.35
N THR A 276 3.71 -21.82 0.31
CA THR A 276 3.67 -23.18 0.88
C THR A 276 3.13 -24.21 -0.10
N LEU A 277 2.10 -23.88 -0.89
CA LEU A 277 1.51 -24.79 -1.87
C LEU A 277 2.33 -24.90 -3.16
N LEU A 278 2.96 -23.81 -3.60
CA LEU A 278 3.86 -23.78 -4.77
C LEU A 278 5.09 -24.68 -4.57
N MET A 279 5.48 -24.92 -3.32
CA MET A 279 6.61 -25.80 -2.99
C MET A 279 6.21 -27.27 -2.85
N TYR A 280 4.95 -27.59 -2.60
CA TYR A 280 4.54 -28.92 -2.11
C TYR A 280 3.42 -29.63 -2.89
N LEU A 281 2.51 -28.93 -3.57
CA LEU A 281 1.21 -29.52 -3.95
C LEU A 281 0.90 -29.59 -5.45
N GLY A 282 1.73 -29.01 -6.34
CA GLY A 282 1.50 -29.08 -7.80
C GLY A 282 0.12 -28.56 -8.25
N LEU A 283 -0.51 -27.70 -7.44
CA LEU A 283 -1.81 -27.07 -7.68
C LEU A 283 -1.64 -25.71 -8.39
N ASP A 284 -0.71 -25.68 -9.35
CA ASP A 284 -0.10 -24.45 -9.86
C ASP A 284 -1.15 -23.52 -10.50
N ASN A 285 -2.09 -24.08 -11.27
CA ASN A 285 -3.04 -23.27 -12.03
C ASN A 285 -4.10 -22.53 -11.19
N LEU A 286 -4.67 -23.15 -10.15
CA LEU A 286 -5.73 -22.49 -9.35
C LEU A 286 -5.17 -21.34 -8.52
N ILE A 287 -3.99 -21.57 -7.92
CA ILE A 287 -3.33 -20.60 -7.05
C ILE A 287 -2.82 -19.42 -7.88
N ASP A 288 -2.27 -19.68 -9.06
CA ASP A 288 -1.84 -18.63 -9.99
C ASP A 288 -3.03 -17.78 -10.46
N ILE A 289 -4.19 -18.38 -10.71
CA ILE A 289 -5.43 -17.66 -11.03
C ILE A 289 -5.90 -16.81 -9.85
N MET A 290 -5.96 -17.37 -8.63
CA MET A 290 -6.37 -16.63 -7.43
C MET A 290 -5.43 -15.46 -7.14
N PHE A 291 -4.12 -15.67 -7.27
CA PHE A 291 -3.11 -14.63 -7.12
C PHE A 291 -3.26 -13.55 -8.19
N CYS A 292 -3.49 -13.93 -9.45
CA CYS A 292 -3.71 -12.99 -10.55
C CYS A 292 -4.97 -12.13 -10.33
N ILE A 293 -6.08 -12.73 -9.88
CA ILE A 293 -7.33 -12.01 -9.55
C ILE A 293 -7.10 -11.05 -8.37
N ALA A 294 -6.43 -11.52 -7.32
CA ALA A 294 -6.13 -10.70 -6.16
C ALA A 294 -5.29 -9.48 -6.54
N VAL A 295 -4.24 -9.71 -7.33
CA VAL A 295 -3.28 -8.69 -7.74
C VAL A 295 -3.89 -7.66 -8.68
N ASN A 296 -4.66 -8.09 -9.67
CA ASN A 296 -5.11 -7.22 -10.76
C ASN A 296 -6.53 -6.69 -10.60
N ILE A 297 -7.35 -7.27 -9.71
CA ILE A 297 -8.73 -6.83 -9.49
C ILE A 297 -8.93 -6.37 -8.05
N ILE A 298 -8.66 -7.25 -7.08
CA ILE A 298 -9.03 -6.99 -5.67
C ILE A 298 -8.19 -5.85 -5.08
N PHE A 299 -6.86 -5.89 -5.21
CA PHE A 299 -6.00 -4.82 -4.67
C PHE A 299 -6.26 -3.44 -5.27
N PRO A 300 -6.41 -3.25 -6.60
CA PRO A 300 -6.78 -1.94 -7.12
C PRO A 300 -8.08 -1.42 -6.49
N ILE A 301 -9.11 -2.26 -6.31
CA ILE A 301 -10.36 -1.86 -5.65
C ILE A 301 -10.12 -1.45 -4.19
N LEU A 302 -9.38 -2.24 -3.42
CA LEU A 302 -9.12 -1.96 -2.01
C LEU A 302 -8.29 -0.68 -1.81
N PHE A 303 -7.21 -0.50 -2.58
CA PHE A 303 -6.39 0.72 -2.55
C PHE A 303 -7.14 1.92 -3.13
N GLY A 304 -8.06 1.70 -4.07
CA GLY A 304 -8.97 2.71 -4.59
C GLY A 304 -9.93 3.23 -3.51
N MET A 305 -10.53 2.35 -2.72
CA MET A 305 -11.36 2.73 -1.57
C MET A 305 -10.57 3.53 -0.52
N LEU A 306 -9.32 3.12 -0.26
CA LEU A 306 -8.42 3.87 0.62
C LEU A 306 -8.15 5.28 0.08
N SER A 307 -7.84 5.39 -1.22
CA SER A 307 -7.58 6.66 -1.89
C SER A 307 -8.80 7.58 -1.90
N TYR A 308 -9.99 7.03 -2.13
CA TYR A 308 -11.26 7.75 -2.01
C TYR A 308 -11.50 8.27 -0.58
N SER A 309 -11.17 7.48 0.45
CA SER A 309 -11.25 7.93 1.84
C SER A 309 -10.30 9.08 2.15
N ILE A 310 -9.12 9.15 1.51
CA ILE A 310 -8.19 10.28 1.64
C ILE A 310 -8.83 11.54 1.02
N ILE A 311 -9.33 11.43 -0.21
CA ILE A 311 -9.96 12.55 -0.94
C ILE A 311 -11.16 13.13 -0.15
N THR A 312 -12.06 12.27 0.32
CA THR A 312 -13.26 12.68 1.08
C THR A 312 -12.97 13.23 2.47
N SER A 313 -11.78 12.95 3.04
CA SER A 313 -11.35 13.55 4.30
C SER A 313 -10.98 15.03 4.12
N GLU A 314 -10.54 15.43 2.93
CA GLU A 314 -10.02 16.76 2.64
C GLU A 314 -11.08 17.70 2.05
N THR A 315 -11.98 17.20 1.19
CA THR A 315 -13.07 18.02 0.63
C THR A 315 -13.99 18.60 1.69
N GLN A 316 -14.18 17.90 2.81
CA GLN A 316 -15.04 18.38 3.91
C GLN A 316 -14.40 19.50 4.73
N LYS A 317 -13.06 19.62 4.72
CA LYS A 317 -12.33 20.73 5.38
C LYS A 317 -12.62 22.06 4.70
N ASN A 318 -12.83 22.06 3.38
CA ASN A 318 -13.01 23.26 2.57
C ASN A 318 -14.45 23.82 2.58
N ASN A 319 -15.41 23.10 3.17
CA ASN A 319 -16.83 23.50 3.17
C ASN A 319 -17.34 23.95 4.55
N THR A 320 -16.47 24.02 5.57
CA THR A 320 -16.81 24.54 6.89
C THR A 320 -15.97 25.78 7.19
N ASP A 321 -16.55 26.96 6.96
CA ASP A 321 -15.97 28.28 7.29
C ASP A 321 -15.98 28.60 8.79
N GLU A 322 -16.29 27.64 9.66
CA GLU A 322 -16.15 27.77 11.11
C GLU A 322 -14.94 26.96 11.61
N PRO A 323 -14.18 27.48 12.60
CA PRO A 323 -13.08 26.77 13.23
C PRO A 323 -13.63 25.62 14.08
N SER A 324 -14.02 24.56 13.39
CA SER A 324 -14.43 23.30 13.97
C SER A 324 -13.21 22.60 14.56
N PHE A 325 -13.38 21.74 15.56
CA PHE A 325 -12.32 20.88 16.14
C PHE A 325 -11.55 20.05 15.09
N THR A 326 -12.08 19.92 13.87
CA THR A 326 -11.43 19.41 12.65
C THR A 326 -10.24 20.27 12.20
N HIS A 327 -10.20 21.56 12.54
CA HIS A 327 -9.02 22.40 12.42
C HIS A 327 -7.91 21.77 13.24
N GLN A 328 -8.05 21.46 14.54
CA GLN A 328 -6.98 20.81 15.29
C GLN A 328 -6.47 19.53 14.60
N TYR A 329 -7.29 18.54 14.25
CA TYR A 329 -6.77 17.30 13.65
C TYR A 329 -6.19 17.46 12.22
N SER A 330 -6.77 18.35 11.41
CA SER A 330 -6.26 18.64 10.06
C SER A 330 -5.08 19.61 10.08
N THR A 331 -4.95 20.46 11.10
CA THR A 331 -3.78 21.31 11.32
C THR A 331 -2.68 20.45 11.94
N TYR A 332 -2.98 19.44 12.77
CA TYR A 332 -1.99 18.49 13.32
C TYR A 332 -1.48 17.46 12.30
N MET A 333 -2.31 17.00 11.35
CA MET A 333 -1.78 16.25 10.19
C MET A 333 -0.97 17.14 9.22
N GLN A 334 -1.12 18.47 9.32
CA GLN A 334 -0.45 19.47 8.48
C GLN A 334 0.75 20.19 9.16
N THR A 335 0.90 20.18 10.49
CA THR A 335 1.96 20.94 11.20
C THR A 335 3.27 20.19 11.33
N ASN A 336 3.33 18.89 11.04
CA ASN A 336 4.56 18.13 11.14
C ASN A 336 5.14 17.94 9.74
N SER A 337 5.83 18.98 9.27
CA SER A 337 6.83 18.81 8.21
C SER A 337 7.83 17.74 8.68
N PHE A 338 8.35 16.95 7.74
CA PHE A 338 9.44 16.01 8.02
C PHE A 338 10.77 16.70 8.38
N SER A 339 10.76 18.04 8.53
CA SER A 339 11.94 18.90 8.64
C SER A 339 12.26 19.38 10.06
N ASN A 340 11.60 18.86 11.10
CA ASN A 340 12.06 19.09 12.47
C ASN A 340 13.07 18.02 12.91
N VAL A 341 14.11 17.85 12.07
CA VAL A 341 15.49 17.51 12.44
C VAL A 341 16.40 18.34 11.55
#